data_AF-A0A5N5ZCS0-F1
#
_entry.id   AF-A0A5N5ZCS0-F1
#
_cell.length_a   1.000
_cell.length_b   1.000
_cell.length_c   1.000
_cell.angle_alpha   90.00
_cell.angle_beta   90.00
_cell.angle_gamma   90.00
#
_symmetry.space_group_name_H-M   'P 1'
#
loop_
_entity.id
_entity.type
_entity.pdbx_description
1 polymer ?
#
loop_
_entity_poly.entity_id
_entity_poly.type
_entity_poly.pdbx_seq_one_letter_code
_entity_poly.pdbx_strand_id
1 'polypeptide(L)'
;MNFEQYLLEIGESACSAERRIELYNNFRKTQLRSNQKKRRKGKKRLELSFTLEQYEAFQLDATKLHISVTKLIQSVIDRGYKQEVFVMLSHDLLREIQACLIQCATSMRQISFHINTKTHNQVHHADMERLKQEFQQLQNVFMRFCTPVSLEAFFRSEYAKNPRFLEHSQMILDAIKKELDVH
;
A
#
# COMPACT_ATOMS: atom_id res chain seq x y z
N MET A 1 -8.38 4.07 35.85
CA MET A 1 -8.90 3.69 37.17
C MET A 1 -7.85 2.84 37.87
N ASN A 2 -7.33 3.31 38.99
CA ASN A 2 -6.34 2.61 39.81
C ASN A 2 -7.04 1.81 40.94
N PHE A 3 -6.28 1.02 41.70
CA PHE A 3 -6.87 0.14 42.73
C PHE A 3 -7.47 0.92 43.91
N GLU A 4 -6.91 2.09 44.26
CA GLU A 4 -7.47 2.92 45.34
C GLU A 4 -8.84 3.51 44.97
N GLN A 5 -9.00 3.96 43.73
CA GLN A 5 -10.30 4.39 43.20
C GLN A 5 -11.33 3.24 43.21
N TYR A 6 -10.88 2.01 42.93
CA TYR A 6 -11.76 0.83 43.02
C TYR A 6 -12.23 0.57 44.45
N LEU A 7 -11.33 0.67 45.44
CA LEU A 7 -11.68 0.50 46.85
C LEU A 7 -12.66 1.57 47.32
N LEU A 8 -12.48 2.82 46.88
CA LEU A 8 -13.42 3.92 47.16
C LEU A 8 -14.80 3.67 46.52
N GLU A 9 -14.85 3.22 45.26
CA GLU A 9 -16.11 2.96 44.55
C GLU A 9 -16.95 1.84 45.18
N ILE A 10 -16.30 0.84 45.78
CA ILE A 10 -16.99 -0.26 46.47
C ILE A 10 -17.18 -0.02 47.97
N GLY A 11 -16.72 1.12 48.50
CA GLY A 11 -16.85 1.49 49.91
C GLY A 11 -15.93 0.73 50.89
N GLU A 12 -14.83 0.13 50.41
CA GLU A 12 -13.95 -0.77 51.18
C GLU A 12 -12.54 -0.17 51.39
N SER A 13 -12.46 1.16 51.54
CA SER A 13 -11.20 1.91 51.68
C SER A 13 -10.37 1.49 52.90
N ALA A 14 -11.03 1.03 53.97
CA ALA A 14 -10.44 0.66 55.26
C ALA A 14 -10.53 -0.85 55.56
N CYS A 15 -10.45 -1.70 54.53
CA CYS A 15 -10.49 -3.15 54.69
C CYS A 15 -9.19 -3.73 55.32
N SER A 16 -9.31 -4.92 55.92
CA SER A 16 -8.16 -5.66 56.46
C SER A 16 -7.18 -6.07 55.35
N ALA A 17 -5.92 -6.36 55.71
CA ALA A 17 -4.88 -6.74 54.75
C ALA A 17 -5.26 -7.96 53.90
N GLU A 18 -5.87 -8.97 54.52
CA GLU A 18 -6.36 -10.19 53.85
C GLU A 18 -7.47 -9.86 52.84
N ARG A 19 -8.45 -9.04 53.26
CA ARG A 19 -9.55 -8.59 52.41
C ARG A 19 -9.07 -7.74 51.24
N ARG A 20 -8.04 -6.91 51.46
CA ARG A 20 -7.41 -6.07 50.42
C ARG A 20 -6.78 -6.91 49.31
N ILE A 21 -6.20 -8.07 49.62
CA ILE A 21 -5.64 -9.02 48.63
C ILE A 21 -6.76 -9.63 47.77
N GLU A 22 -7.85 -10.07 48.38
CA GLU A 22 -9.01 -10.58 47.65
C GLU A 22 -9.60 -9.53 46.70
N LEU A 23 -9.78 -8.31 47.20
CA LEU A 23 -10.30 -7.18 46.42
C LEU A 23 -9.37 -6.79 45.28
N TYR A 24 -8.05 -6.91 45.46
CA TYR A 24 -7.07 -6.68 44.39
C TYR A 24 -7.18 -7.72 43.26
N ASN A 25 -7.37 -8.99 43.62
CA ASN A 25 -7.61 -10.05 42.64
C ASN A 25 -8.90 -9.81 41.85
N ASN A 26 -9.96 -9.35 42.52
CA ASN A 26 -11.21 -8.96 41.88
C ASN A 26 -11.04 -7.74 40.97
N PHE A 27 -10.32 -6.71 41.43
CA PHE A 27 -9.99 -5.54 40.61
C PHE A 27 -9.25 -5.91 39.33
N ARG A 28 -8.23 -6.78 39.40
CA ARG A 28 -7.51 -7.27 38.21
C ARG A 28 -8.43 -7.98 37.22
N LYS A 29 -9.34 -8.84 37.70
CA LYS A 29 -10.32 -9.54 36.84
C LYS A 29 -11.26 -8.53 36.17
N THR A 30 -11.75 -7.53 36.91
CA THR A 30 -12.65 -6.49 36.39
C THR A 30 -11.96 -5.61 35.36
N GLN A 31 -10.71 -5.20 35.62
CA GLN A 31 -9.86 -4.48 34.67
C GLN A 31 -9.63 -5.27 33.39
N LEU A 32 -9.28 -6.56 33.50
CA LEU A 32 -9.09 -7.44 32.35
C LEU A 32 -10.37 -7.52 31.51
N ARG A 33 -11.53 -7.75 32.13
CA ARG A 33 -12.83 -7.79 31.45
C ARG A 33 -13.18 -6.46 30.78
N SER A 34 -12.94 -5.34 31.45
CA SER A 34 -13.17 -4.00 30.90
C SER A 34 -12.27 -3.71 29.70
N ASN A 35 -10.99 -4.06 29.78
CA ASN A 35 -10.04 -3.93 28.69
C ASN A 35 -10.40 -4.83 27.50
N GLN A 36 -10.87 -6.07 27.76
CA GLN A 36 -11.40 -6.95 26.72
C GLN A 36 -12.67 -6.37 26.08
N LYS A 37 -13.60 -5.82 26.87
CA LYS A 37 -14.82 -5.17 26.38
C LYS A 37 -14.51 -3.94 25.53
N LYS A 38 -13.56 -3.10 25.95
CA LYS A 38 -13.05 -1.96 25.15
C LYS A 38 -12.38 -2.42 23.85
N ARG A 39 -11.53 -3.45 23.90
CA ARG A 39 -10.90 -4.05 22.70
C ARG A 39 -11.94 -4.61 21.73
N ARG A 40 -13.04 -5.20 22.23
CA ARG A 40 -14.15 -5.70 21.41
C ARG A 40 -14.98 -4.56 20.79
N LYS A 41 -15.22 -3.47 21.52
CA LYS A 41 -15.96 -2.30 20.98
C LYS A 41 -15.28 -1.67 19.76
N GLY A 42 -13.96 -1.76 19.63
CA GLY A 42 -13.21 -1.23 18.48
C GLY A 42 -12.99 -2.20 17.32
N LYS A 43 -13.40 -3.46 17.43
CA LYS A 43 -13.15 -4.49 16.40
C LYS A 43 -14.47 -5.02 15.85
N LYS A 44 -14.73 -4.76 14.57
CA LYS A 44 -15.81 -5.44 13.84
C LYS A 44 -15.35 -6.87 13.52
N ARG A 45 -16.20 -7.85 13.79
CA ARG A 45 -15.99 -9.23 13.38
C ARG A 45 -16.35 -9.33 11.89
N LEU A 46 -15.41 -9.82 11.10
CA LEU A 46 -15.60 -10.14 9.69
C LEU A 46 -15.46 -11.65 9.55
N GLU A 47 -16.37 -12.27 8.80
CA GLU A 47 -16.29 -13.69 8.46
C GLU A 47 -16.03 -13.79 6.96
N LEU A 48 -15.00 -14.57 6.61
CA LEU A 48 -14.60 -14.83 5.23
C LEU A 48 -14.60 -16.34 5.05
N SER A 49 -15.21 -16.80 3.96
CA SER A 49 -15.28 -18.21 3.60
C SER A 49 -14.20 -18.54 2.58
N PHE A 50 -13.46 -19.61 2.84
CA PHE A 50 -12.42 -20.14 1.96
C PHE A 50 -12.66 -21.64 1.78
N THR A 51 -12.16 -22.21 0.68
CA THR A 51 -12.01 -23.66 0.60
C THR A 51 -10.91 -24.12 1.57
N LEU A 52 -10.89 -25.42 1.90
CA LEU A 52 -9.87 -25.98 2.77
C LEU A 52 -8.47 -25.76 2.20
N GLU A 53 -8.28 -26.06 0.90
CA GLU A 53 -7.03 -25.87 0.17
C GLU A 53 -6.53 -24.42 0.21
N GLN A 54 -7.43 -23.44 0.02
CA GLN A 54 -7.09 -22.02 0.11
C GLN A 54 -6.60 -21.65 1.52
N TYR A 55 -7.25 -22.17 2.55
CA TYR A 55 -6.86 -21.91 3.93
C TYR A 55 -5.51 -22.55 4.28
N GLU A 56 -5.26 -23.76 3.81
CA GLU A 56 -3.97 -24.46 3.98
C GLU A 56 -2.82 -23.69 3.33
N ALA A 57 -3.03 -23.13 2.13
CA ALA A 57 -2.06 -22.25 1.49
C ALA A 57 -1.73 -21.02 2.35
N PHE A 58 -2.74 -20.32 2.88
CA PHE A 58 -2.52 -19.20 3.79
C PHE A 58 -1.81 -19.61 5.09
N GLN A 59 -2.08 -20.81 5.60
CA GLN A 59 -1.42 -21.33 6.80
C GLN A 59 0.06 -21.60 6.56
N LEU A 60 0.39 -22.14 5.40
CA LEU A 60 1.77 -22.43 5.01
C LEU A 60 2.58 -21.13 4.85
N ASP A 61 2.01 -20.12 4.20
CA ASP A 61 2.63 -18.79 4.05
C ASP A 61 2.76 -18.05 5.38
N ALA A 62 1.74 -18.10 6.23
CA ALA A 62 1.79 -17.50 7.57
C ALA A 62 2.89 -18.12 8.43
N THR A 63 3.10 -19.43 8.31
CA THR A 63 4.17 -20.17 9.00
C THR A 63 5.54 -19.71 8.54
N LYS A 64 5.77 -19.61 7.22
CA LYS A 64 7.02 -19.09 6.63
C LYS A 64 7.34 -17.67 7.10
N LEU A 65 6.31 -16.84 7.26
CA LEU A 65 6.44 -15.43 7.65
C LEU A 65 6.44 -15.22 9.19
N HIS A 66 6.34 -16.29 9.98
CA HIS A 66 6.23 -16.25 11.44
C HIS A 66 5.12 -15.32 11.96
N ILE A 67 3.97 -15.32 11.29
CA ILE A 67 2.78 -14.56 11.68
C ILE A 67 1.54 -15.45 11.74
N SER A 68 0.44 -14.95 12.31
CA SER A 68 -0.83 -15.68 12.27
C SER A 68 -1.53 -15.52 10.92
N VAL A 69 -2.30 -16.53 10.51
CA VAL A 69 -3.13 -16.50 9.29
C VAL A 69 -4.03 -15.26 9.25
N THR A 70 -4.65 -14.91 10.38
CA THR A 70 -5.47 -13.69 10.51
C THR A 70 -4.66 -12.42 10.21
N LYS A 71 -3.41 -12.34 10.68
CA LYS A 71 -2.54 -11.18 10.43
C LYS A 71 -2.06 -11.14 8.99
N LEU A 72 -1.81 -12.30 8.37
CA LEU A 72 -1.51 -12.41 6.95
C LEU A 72 -2.67 -11.86 6.11
N ILE A 73 -3.88 -12.38 6.31
CA ILE A 73 -5.10 -11.93 5.60
C ILE A 73 -5.34 -10.43 5.80
N GLN A 74 -5.23 -9.94 7.03
CA GLN A 74 -5.33 -8.50 7.30
C GLN A 74 -4.26 -7.69 6.57
N SER A 75 -3.03 -8.18 6.51
CA SER A 75 -1.94 -7.51 5.80
C SER A 75 -2.17 -7.51 4.29
N VAL A 76 -2.69 -8.59 3.73
CA VAL A 76 -3.05 -8.67 2.31
C VAL A 76 -4.21 -7.71 1.99
N ILE A 77 -5.24 -7.67 2.82
CA ILE A 77 -6.36 -6.73 2.63
C ILE A 77 -5.89 -5.29 2.82
N ASP A 78 -5.15 -4.98 3.88
CA ASP A 78 -4.67 -3.61 4.12
C ASP A 78 -3.68 -3.18 3.02
N ARG A 79 -2.73 -4.03 2.63
CA ARG A 79 -1.78 -3.71 1.56
C ARG A 79 -2.45 -3.66 0.19
N GLY A 80 -3.36 -4.58 -0.10
CA GLY A 80 -3.99 -4.69 -1.41
C GLY A 80 -5.14 -3.72 -1.63
N TYR A 81 -5.95 -3.45 -0.60
CA TYR A 81 -7.11 -2.57 -0.70
C TYR A 81 -6.85 -1.16 -0.19
N LYS A 82 -6.08 -0.97 0.89
CA LYS A 82 -5.80 0.38 1.43
C LYS A 82 -4.50 0.99 0.94
N GLN A 83 -3.49 0.18 0.62
CA GLN A 83 -2.21 0.65 0.12
C GLN A 83 -2.06 0.45 -1.39
N GLU A 84 -3.03 -0.20 -2.04
CA GLU A 84 -3.09 -0.52 -3.47
C GLU A 84 -1.84 -1.30 -3.96
N VAL A 85 -1.98 -2.58 -4.33
CA VAL A 85 -0.82 -3.30 -4.93
C VAL A 85 -0.47 -2.67 -6.26
N PHE A 86 0.72 -2.10 -6.30
CA PHE A 86 1.23 -1.29 -7.40
C PHE A 86 2.20 -2.10 -8.25
N VAL A 87 1.94 -2.17 -9.56
CA VAL A 87 2.91 -2.66 -10.53
C VAL A 87 3.77 -1.47 -10.95
N MET A 88 5.08 -1.54 -10.73
CA MET A 88 5.99 -0.58 -11.37
C MET A 88 5.96 -0.82 -12.87
N LEU A 89 5.61 0.21 -13.63
CA LEU A 89 5.52 0.11 -15.08
C LEU A 89 6.93 0.02 -15.71
N SER A 90 7.04 -0.92 -16.66
CA SER A 90 8.12 -1.24 -17.62
C SER A 90 9.33 -0.30 -17.75
N HIS A 91 10.51 -0.89 -18.00
CA HIS A 91 11.73 -0.21 -18.48
C HIS A 91 11.52 0.73 -19.68
N ASP A 92 10.46 0.54 -20.48
CA ASP A 92 10.15 1.40 -21.62
C ASP A 92 9.72 2.81 -21.19
N LEU A 93 9.03 2.96 -20.06
CA LEU A 93 8.66 4.27 -19.52
C LEU A 93 9.88 5.04 -18.98
N LEU A 94 10.88 4.34 -18.45
CA LEU A 94 12.16 4.96 -18.11
C LEU A 94 12.89 5.51 -19.34
N ARG A 95 12.82 4.80 -20.48
CA ARG A 95 13.36 5.29 -21.76
C ARG A 95 12.59 6.51 -22.27
N GLU A 96 11.27 6.54 -22.14
CA GLU A 96 10.46 7.71 -22.49
C GLU A 96 10.77 8.93 -21.62
N ILE A 97 10.94 8.75 -20.30
CA ILE A 97 11.37 9.81 -19.38
C ILE A 97 12.75 10.33 -19.79
N GLN A 98 13.68 9.42 -20.08
CA GLN A 98 15.03 9.78 -20.52
C GLN A 98 14.99 10.58 -21.84
N ALA A 99 14.17 10.18 -22.80
CA ALA A 99 13.99 10.91 -24.06
C ALA A 99 13.42 12.33 -23.82
N CYS A 100 12.41 12.46 -22.96
CA CYS A 100 11.82 13.76 -22.59
C CYS A 100 12.86 14.67 -21.91
N LEU A 101 13.69 14.12 -21.00
CA LEU A 101 14.77 14.87 -20.34
C LEU A 101 15.82 15.38 -21.34
N ILE A 102 16.18 14.57 -22.34
CA ILE A 102 17.12 14.96 -23.39
C ILE A 102 16.56 16.10 -24.23
N GLN A 103 15.26 16.07 -24.56
CA GLN A 103 14.59 17.16 -25.27
C GLN A 103 14.61 18.46 -24.46
N CYS A 104 14.19 18.43 -23.19
CA CYS A 104 14.26 19.61 -22.32
C CYS A 104 15.68 20.18 -22.25
N ALA A 105 16.70 19.33 -22.07
CA ALA A 105 18.10 19.75 -22.02
C ALA A 105 18.56 20.39 -23.35
N THR A 106 18.08 19.89 -24.48
CA THR A 106 18.37 20.43 -25.81
C THR A 106 17.76 21.82 -25.98
N SER A 107 16.49 21.98 -25.62
CA SER A 107 15.79 23.27 -25.67
C SER A 107 16.42 24.31 -24.74
N MET A 108 16.83 23.92 -23.53
CA MET A 108 17.56 24.80 -22.61
C MET A 108 18.91 25.24 -23.18
N ARG A 109 19.65 24.34 -23.85
CA ARG A 109 20.91 24.69 -24.52
C ARG A 109 20.68 25.64 -25.69
N GLN A 110 19.62 25.45 -26.47
CA GLN A 110 19.27 26.37 -27.57
C GLN A 110 18.94 27.77 -27.05
N ILE A 111 18.16 27.86 -25.97
CA ILE A 111 17.87 29.15 -25.31
C ILE A 111 19.16 29.79 -24.79
N SER A 112 20.01 29.02 -24.09
CA SER A 112 21.29 29.52 -23.59
C SER A 112 22.21 30.01 -24.71
N PHE A 113 22.28 29.26 -25.82
CA PHE A 113 23.02 29.66 -27.00
C PHE A 113 22.45 30.97 -27.59
N HIS A 114 21.13 31.11 -27.72
CA HIS A 114 20.51 32.34 -28.21
C HIS A 114 20.77 33.54 -27.32
N ILE A 115 20.76 33.37 -25.99
CA ILE A 115 21.15 34.42 -25.04
C ILE A 115 22.62 34.81 -25.26
N ASN A 116 23.51 33.84 -25.37
CA ASN A 116 24.96 34.08 -25.41
C ASN A 116 25.49 34.56 -26.76
N THR A 117 24.75 34.35 -27.86
CA THR A 117 25.22 34.63 -29.24
C THR A 117 24.42 35.67 -29.99
N LYS A 118 23.14 35.92 -29.65
CA LYS A 118 22.37 36.99 -30.30
C LYS A 118 22.70 38.33 -29.66
N THR A 119 22.91 39.33 -30.51
CA THR A 119 23.35 40.72 -30.22
C THR A 119 22.54 41.48 -29.17
N HIS A 120 21.42 40.93 -28.67
CA HIS A 120 20.53 41.58 -27.72
C HIS A 120 20.25 40.78 -26.43
N ASN A 121 20.90 39.62 -26.21
CA ASN A 121 20.63 38.77 -25.04
C ASN A 121 19.13 38.44 -24.85
N GLN A 122 18.38 38.29 -25.96
CA GLN A 122 16.93 38.12 -25.91
C GLN A 122 16.54 36.64 -26.01
N VAL A 123 15.68 36.20 -25.09
CA VAL A 123 14.99 34.92 -25.15
C VAL A 123 13.68 35.13 -25.92
N HIS A 124 13.44 34.31 -26.95
CA HIS A 124 12.18 34.36 -27.69
C HIS A 124 11.07 33.71 -26.88
N HIS A 125 9.91 34.36 -26.84
CA HIS A 125 8.72 33.83 -26.14
C HIS A 125 8.34 32.42 -26.65
N ALA A 126 8.54 32.16 -27.95
CA ALA A 126 8.28 30.85 -28.55
C ALA A 126 9.15 29.73 -27.95
N ASP A 127 10.42 30.02 -27.64
CA ASP A 127 11.34 29.04 -27.03
C ASP A 127 10.93 28.72 -25.58
N MET A 128 10.46 29.74 -24.85
CA MET A 128 9.95 29.57 -23.48
C MET A 128 8.66 28.75 -23.43
N GLU A 129 7.72 29.01 -24.34
CA GLU A 129 6.47 28.24 -24.42
C GLU A 129 6.72 26.80 -24.85
N ARG A 130 7.66 26.57 -25.78
CA ARG A 130 8.07 25.22 -26.17
C ARG A 130 8.69 24.46 -24.99
N LEU A 131 9.62 25.07 -24.26
CA LEU A 131 10.24 24.44 -23.09
C LEU A 131 9.19 24.13 -22.01
N LYS A 132 8.20 25.00 -21.81
CA LYS A 132 7.10 24.79 -20.87
C LYS A 132 6.22 23.60 -21.25
N GLN A 133 5.93 23.42 -22.54
CA GLN A 133 5.21 22.24 -23.05
C GLN A 133 6.03 20.97 -22.84
N GLU A 134 7.34 20.99 -23.11
CA GLU A 134 8.23 19.85 -22.90
C GLU A 134 8.32 19.46 -21.40
N PHE A 135 8.37 20.43 -20.49
CA PHE A 135 8.29 20.18 -19.05
C PHE A 135 6.94 19.61 -18.60
N GLN A 136 5.83 20.11 -19.14
CA GLN A 136 4.50 19.54 -18.85
C GLN A 136 4.39 18.10 -19.36
N GLN A 137 4.95 17.80 -20.53
CA GLN A 137 4.98 16.45 -21.07
C GLN A 137 5.83 15.52 -20.19
N LEU A 138 7.02 15.96 -19.79
CA LEU A 138 7.87 15.23 -18.84
C LEU A 138 7.15 14.99 -17.50
N GLN A 139 6.49 16.01 -16.96
CA GLN A 139 5.71 15.90 -15.73
C GLN A 139 4.60 14.87 -15.88
N ASN A 140 3.87 14.87 -17.00
CA ASN A 140 2.79 13.91 -17.23
C ASN A 140 3.31 12.47 -17.35
N VAL A 141 4.43 12.25 -18.05
CA VAL A 141 5.05 10.93 -18.17
C VAL A 141 5.61 10.45 -16.83
N PHE A 142 6.29 11.32 -16.10
CA PHE A 142 6.78 11.03 -14.75
C PHE A 142 5.65 10.74 -13.77
N MET A 143 4.57 11.54 -13.80
CA MET A 143 3.39 11.28 -12.99
C MET A 143 2.75 9.95 -13.36
N ARG A 144 2.69 9.54 -14.63
CA ARG A 144 2.22 8.18 -15.00
C ARG A 144 3.12 7.06 -14.48
N PHE A 145 4.43 7.30 -14.43
CA PHE A 145 5.39 6.36 -13.84
C PHE A 145 5.25 6.28 -12.31
N CYS A 146 5.06 7.42 -11.64
CA CYS A 146 4.92 7.52 -10.19
C CYS A 146 3.50 7.34 -9.67
N THR A 147 2.49 7.33 -10.55
CA THR A 147 1.09 7.05 -10.21
C THR A 147 0.88 5.59 -10.48
N PRO A 148 1.02 4.76 -9.45
CA PRO A 148 0.88 3.35 -9.66
C PRO A 148 -0.57 2.99 -10.00
N VAL A 149 -0.71 1.97 -10.84
CA VAL A 149 -2.00 1.52 -11.35
C VAL A 149 -2.40 0.27 -10.57
N SER A 150 -3.64 0.23 -10.08
CA SER A 150 -4.15 -0.99 -9.44
C SER A 150 -4.08 -2.14 -10.44
N LEU A 151 -3.79 -3.36 -9.94
CA LEU A 151 -3.71 -4.55 -10.79
C LEU A 151 -4.99 -4.70 -11.66
N GLU A 152 -6.16 -4.45 -11.08
CA GLU A 152 -7.44 -4.47 -11.80
C GLU A 152 -7.51 -3.42 -12.93
N ALA A 153 -7.12 -2.17 -12.65
CA ALA A 153 -7.11 -1.13 -13.67
C ALA A 153 -6.10 -1.43 -14.78
N PHE A 154 -4.95 -2.02 -14.44
CA PHE A 154 -3.97 -2.51 -15.40
C PHE A 154 -4.59 -3.57 -16.31
N PHE A 155 -5.16 -4.64 -15.75
CA PHE A 155 -5.82 -5.72 -16.52
C PHE A 155 -6.94 -5.18 -17.43
N ARG A 156 -7.77 -4.26 -16.93
CA ARG A 156 -8.82 -3.61 -17.73
C ARG A 156 -8.25 -2.81 -18.90
N SER A 157 -7.18 -2.04 -18.65
CA SER A 157 -6.54 -1.22 -19.69
C SER A 157 -5.83 -2.06 -20.75
N GLU A 158 -5.15 -3.13 -20.35
CA GLU A 158 -4.48 -4.04 -21.29
C GLU A 158 -5.49 -4.89 -22.07
N TYR A 159 -6.60 -5.32 -21.45
CA TYR A 159 -7.70 -5.96 -22.16
C TYR A 159 -8.36 -5.04 -23.21
N ALA A 160 -8.52 -3.76 -22.89
CA ALA A 160 -9.04 -2.77 -23.84
C ALA A 160 -8.13 -2.58 -25.06
N LYS A 161 -6.80 -2.68 -24.87
CA LYS A 161 -5.82 -2.64 -25.98
C LYS A 161 -5.76 -3.96 -26.75
N ASN A 162 -5.88 -5.08 -26.04
CA ASN A 162 -5.80 -6.43 -26.59
C ASN A 162 -6.81 -7.38 -25.89
N PRO A 163 -7.93 -7.72 -26.52
CA PRO A 163 -8.95 -8.60 -25.94
C PRO A 163 -8.46 -10.01 -25.59
N ARG A 164 -7.35 -10.48 -26.16
CA ARG A 164 -6.75 -11.79 -25.84
C ARG A 164 -5.79 -11.75 -24.65
N PHE A 165 -5.55 -10.57 -24.08
CA PHE A 165 -4.61 -10.39 -22.97
C PHE A 165 -4.95 -11.26 -21.76
N LEU A 166 -6.23 -11.39 -21.42
CA LEU A 166 -6.68 -12.22 -20.28
C LEU A 166 -6.42 -13.71 -20.54
N GLU A 167 -6.67 -14.16 -21.76
CA GLU A 167 -6.46 -15.55 -22.17
C GLU A 167 -4.97 -15.92 -22.09
N HIS A 168 -4.08 -15.05 -22.62
CA HIS A 168 -2.64 -15.24 -22.52
C HIS A 168 -2.13 -15.18 -21.06
N SER A 169 -2.68 -14.27 -20.26
CA SER A 169 -2.33 -14.17 -18.84
C SER A 169 -2.73 -15.44 -18.08
N GLN A 170 -3.89 -16.01 -18.39
CA GLN A 170 -4.35 -17.28 -17.83
C GLN A 170 -3.44 -18.44 -18.23
N MET A 171 -3.03 -18.52 -19.51
CA MET A 171 -2.09 -19.55 -19.97
C MET A 171 -0.75 -19.50 -19.23
N ILE A 172 -0.22 -18.30 -18.97
CA ILE A 172 1.02 -18.12 -18.20
C ILE A 172 0.82 -18.57 -16.74
N LEU A 173 -0.30 -18.20 -16.11
CA LEU A 173 -0.62 -18.62 -14.75
C LEU A 173 -0.75 -20.14 -14.63
N ASP A 174 -1.40 -20.78 -15.61
CA ASP A 174 -1.57 -22.22 -15.64
C ASP A 174 -0.24 -22.95 -15.84
N ALA A 175 0.66 -22.39 -16.66
CA ALA A 175 2.03 -22.90 -16.81
C ALA A 175 2.82 -22.81 -15.50
N ILE A 176 2.77 -21.67 -14.81
CA ILE A 176 3.44 -21.47 -13.53
C ILE A 176 2.90 -22.41 -12.45
N LYS A 177 1.57 -22.58 -12.35
CA LYS A 177 0.95 -23.54 -11.43
C LYS A 177 1.47 -24.95 -11.68
N LYS A 178 1.53 -25.34 -12.95
CA LYS A 178 2.01 -26.66 -13.34
C LYS A 178 3.49 -26.88 -12.99
N GLU A 179 4.32 -25.85 -13.04
CA GLU A 179 5.72 -25.94 -12.56
C GLU A 179 5.81 -26.02 -11.04
N LEU A 180 4.93 -25.33 -10.31
CA LEU A 180 4.91 -25.34 -8.85
C LEU A 180 4.34 -26.64 -8.26
N ASP A 181 3.40 -27.29 -8.93
CA ASP A 181 2.81 -28.58 -8.51
C ASP A 181 3.74 -29.78 -8.77
N VAL A 182 4.88 -29.58 -9.43
CA VAL A 182 5.89 -30.62 -9.73
C VAL A 182 6.97 -30.71 -8.63
N HIS A 183 6.86 -29.93 -7.56
CA HIS A 183 7.75 -29.94 -6.39
C HIS A 183 7.00 -30.19 -5.07
#